data_AF-A0A4Q5E215-F1
#
_entry.id   AF-A0A4Q5E215-F1
#
_cell.length_a   1.000
_cell.length_b   1.000
_cell.length_c   1.000
_cell.angle_alpha   90.00
_cell.angle_beta   90.00
_cell.angle_gamma   90.00
#
_symmetry.space_group_name_H-M   'P 1'
#
loop_
_entity.id
_entity.type
_entity.pdbx_description
1 polymer ?
#
loop_
_entity_poly.entity_id
_entity_poly.type
_entity_poly.pdbx_seq_one_letter_code
_entity_poly.pdbx_strand_id
1 'polypeptide(L)' 'MQQTIIARQSPAPAWIPVIEKKRKIRMPEPHIKLPGRGATGPVPVSTLLNPVLEICNHPDRNRLLAEFFREY' A
#
# COMPACT_ATOMS: atom_id res chain seq x y z
N MET A 1 -47.33 52.47 6.36
CA MET A 1 -46.57 51.74 5.32
C MET A 1 -45.67 50.74 6.02
N GLN A 2 -45.72 49.46 5.64
CA GLN A 2 -44.84 48.42 6.22
C GLN A 2 -43.85 47.96 5.15
N GLN A 3 -42.56 48.04 5.47
CA GLN A 3 -41.46 47.68 4.56
C GLN A 3 -40.84 46.37 5.04
N THR A 4 -40.82 45.35 4.18
CA THR A 4 -40.28 44.02 4.49
C THR A 4 -38.82 43.93 4.03
N ILE A 5 -37.94 43.48 4.92
CA ILE A 5 -36.51 43.34 4.66
C ILE A 5 -36.26 41.85 4.37
N ILE A 6 -36.04 41.51 3.11
CA ILE A 6 -35.69 40.15 2.71
C ILE A 6 -34.21 39.93 3.03
N ALA A 7 -33.93 39.31 4.18
CA ALA A 7 -32.59 38.88 4.55
C ALA A 7 -32.14 37.76 3.60
N ARG A 8 -31.10 38.01 2.81
CA ARG A 8 -30.45 36.99 1.98
C ARG A 8 -29.69 36.03 2.90
N GLN A 9 -30.10 34.76 2.96
CA GLN A 9 -29.36 33.74 3.70
C GLN A 9 -27.97 33.57 3.09
N SER A 10 -26.93 33.76 3.91
CA SER A 10 -25.55 33.46 3.54
C SER A 10 -25.40 31.95 3.31
N PRO A 11 -24.66 31.50 2.28
CA PRO A 11 -24.35 30.09 2.11
C PRO A 11 -23.52 29.61 3.31
N ALA A 12 -23.91 28.47 3.89
CA ALA A 12 -23.19 27.86 5.01
C ALA A 12 -21.79 27.40 4.57
N PRO A 13 -20.78 27.47 5.45
CA PRO A 13 -19.42 27.05 5.11
C PRO A 13 -19.40 25.54 4.79
N ALA A 14 -18.93 25.21 3.59
CA ALA A 14 -18.77 23.83 3.15
C ALA A 14 -17.66 23.14 3.97
N TRP A 15 -17.99 22.01 4.59
CA TRP A 15 -17.03 21.16 5.29
C TRP A 15 -16.15 20.44 4.26
N ILE A 16 -14.94 20.94 4.03
CA ILE A 16 -13.93 20.24 3.21
C ILE A 16 -13.34 19.12 4.06
N PRO A 17 -13.44 17.84 3.66
CA PRO A 17 -12.81 16.76 4.41
C PRO A 17 -11.29 16.91 4.32
N VAL A 18 -10.63 17.02 5.48
CA VAL A 18 -9.18 16.97 5.58
C VAL A 18 -8.75 15.56 5.24
N ILE A 19 -8.20 15.37 4.03
CA ILE A 19 -7.59 14.10 3.64
C ILE A 19 -6.28 13.98 4.43
N GLU A 20 -6.32 13.18 5.49
CA GLU A 20 -5.15 12.91 6.32
C GLU A 20 -4.06 12.27 5.45
N LYS A 21 -2.93 12.96 5.32
CA LYS A 21 -1.81 12.54 4.47
C LYS A 21 -1.27 11.23 5.03
N LYS A 22 -1.55 10.10 4.36
CA LYS A 22 -1.13 8.76 4.79
C LYS A 22 0.36 8.79 5.17
N ARG A 23 0.63 8.59 6.46
CA ARG A 23 2.00 8.51 6.97
C ARG A 23 2.71 7.39 6.23
N LYS A 24 3.86 7.70 5.64
CA LYS A 24 4.72 6.71 4.99
C LYS A 24 5.27 5.80 6.09
N ILE A 25 4.61 4.67 6.32
CA ILE A 25 5.06 3.66 7.29
C ILE A 25 6.44 3.21 6.81
N ARG A 26 7.48 3.48 7.60
CA ARG A 26 8.80 2.86 7.39
C ARG A 26 8.65 1.40 7.76
N MET A 27 8.37 0.56 6.77
CA MET A 27 8.35 -0.88 6.97
C MET A 27 9.79 -1.40 7.13
N PRO A 28 10.03 -2.29 8.10
CA PRO A 28 11.31 -2.96 8.24
C PRO A 28 11.63 -3.75 6.96
N GLU A 29 12.93 -3.87 6.71
CA GLU A 29 13.42 -4.59 5.54
C GLU A 29 13.07 -6.07 5.67
N PRO A 30 12.48 -6.68 4.63
CA PRO A 30 12.13 -8.10 4.65
C PRO A 30 13.39 -8.95 4.81
N HIS A 31 13.46 -9.77 5.87
CA HIS A 31 14.55 -10.73 6.05
C HIS A 31 14.34 -12.01 5.22
N ILE A 32 14.01 -11.86 3.93
CA ILE A 32 13.78 -12.99 3.02
C ILE A 32 15.09 -13.29 2.29
N LYS A 33 15.68 -14.47 2.54
CA LYS A 33 16.87 -14.94 1.82
C LYS A 33 16.44 -15.71 0.56
N LEU A 34 16.78 -15.19 -0.60
CA LEU A 34 16.47 -15.82 -1.88
C LEU A 34 17.64 -16.72 -2.33
N PRO A 35 17.35 -17.90 -2.91
CA PRO A 35 18.39 -18.70 -3.54
C PRO A 35 18.95 -17.97 -4.78
N GLY A 36 20.27 -17.98 -4.94
CA GLY A 36 20.94 -17.33 -6.08
C GLY A 36 20.60 -18.00 -7.42
N ARG A 37 20.42 -17.17 -8.46
CA ARG A 37 20.09 -17.59 -9.83
C ARG A 37 21.13 -18.56 -10.40
N GLY A 38 20.68 -19.66 -10.99
CA GLY A 38 21.53 -20.58 -11.79
C GLY A 38 22.54 -21.42 -11.02
N ALA A 39 22.65 -21.27 -9.69
CA ALA A 39 23.63 -21.98 -8.88
C ALA A 39 23.18 -23.39 -8.45
N THR A 40 21.90 -23.73 -8.62
CA THR A 40 21.30 -24.95 -8.08
C THR A 40 20.58 -25.70 -9.20
N GLY A 41 20.77 -27.02 -9.28
CA GLY A 41 20.08 -27.91 -10.22
C GLY A 41 18.56 -27.94 -9.97
N PRO A 42 17.84 -28.99 -10.40
CA PRO A 42 16.41 -29.10 -10.15
C PRO A 42 16.08 -28.91 -8.66
N VAL A 43 15.34 -27.85 -8.34
CA VAL A 43 14.88 -27.55 -6.98
C VAL A 43 13.39 -27.88 -6.85
N PRO A 44 12.94 -28.33 -5.67
CA PRO A 44 11.52 -28.50 -5.39
C PRO A 44 10.76 -27.19 -5.59
N VAL A 45 9.56 -27.26 -6.18
CA VAL A 45 8.69 -26.09 -6.42
C VAL A 45 8.35 -25.36 -5.11
N SER A 46 8.31 -26.07 -3.97
CA SER A 46 8.12 -25.47 -2.65
C SER A 46 9.17 -24.42 -2.29
N THR A 47 10.38 -24.55 -2.83
CA THR A 47 11.47 -23.58 -2.63
C THR A 47 11.12 -22.20 -3.19
N LEU A 48 10.29 -22.16 -4.25
CA LEU A 48 9.74 -20.93 -4.80
C LEU A 48 8.42 -20.53 -4.10
N LEU A 49 7.52 -21.49 -3.87
CA LEU A 49 6.18 -21.19 -3.37
C LEU A 49 6.14 -20.78 -1.90
N ASN A 50 6.97 -21.35 -1.03
CA ASN A 50 6.94 -21.04 0.41
C ASN A 50 7.23 -19.54 0.67
N PRO A 51 8.29 -18.94 0.10
CA PRO A 51 8.51 -17.49 0.20
C PRO A 51 7.35 -16.65 -0.37
N VAL A 52 6.74 -17.05 -1.49
CA VAL A 52 5.61 -16.31 -2.08
C VAL A 52 4.40 -16.31 -1.15
N LEU A 53 4.11 -17.44 -0.50
CA LEU A 53 3.02 -17.54 0.48
C LEU A 53 3.28 -16.66 1.71
N GLU A 54 4.52 -16.60 2.21
CA GLU A 54 4.91 -15.70 3.29
C GLU A 54 4.74 -14.23 2.89
N ILE A 55 5.19 -13.86 1.68
CA ILE A 55 5.06 -12.51 1.14
C ILE A 55 3.59 -12.10 1.00
N CYS A 56 2.71 -13.00 0.56
CA CYS A 56 1.28 -12.72 0.41
C CYS A 56 0.59 -12.31 1.73
N ASN A 57 1.11 -12.78 2.87
CA ASN A 57 0.60 -12.42 4.21
C ASN A 57 1.15 -11.09 4.74
N HIS A 58 2.07 -10.44 4.02
CA HIS A 58 2.71 -9.20 4.44
C HIS A 58 1.94 -7.95 3.98
N PRO A 59 1.84 -6.88 4.81
CA PRO A 59 1.16 -5.65 4.41
C PRO A 59 1.80 -4.95 3.20
N ASP A 60 3.11 -5.10 3.00
CA ASP A 60 3.87 -4.56 1.85
C ASP A 60 4.10 -5.59 0.73
N ARG A 61 3.22 -6.59 0.62
CA ARG A 61 3.35 -7.71 -0.33
C ARG A 61 3.69 -7.28 -1.75
N ASN A 62 3.15 -6.17 -2.25
CA ASN A 62 3.35 -5.73 -3.63
C ASN A 62 4.80 -5.31 -3.89
N ARG A 63 5.42 -4.60 -2.95
CA ARG A 63 6.84 -4.24 -3.05
C ARG A 63 7.72 -5.47 -2.93
N LEU A 64 7.40 -6.36 -1.99
CA LEU A 64 8.14 -7.59 -1.76
C LEU A 64 8.10 -8.54 -2.96
N LEU A 65 6.95 -8.73 -3.60
CA LEU A 65 6.84 -9.51 -4.83
C LEU A 65 7.67 -8.88 -5.96
N ALA A 66 7.66 -7.55 -6.09
CA ALA A 66 8.47 -6.87 -7.10
C ALA A 66 9.98 -6.99 -6.85
N GLU A 67 10.43 -7.01 -5.60
CA GLU A 67 11.82 -7.30 -5.25
C GLU A 67 12.15 -8.78 -5.49
N PHE A 68 11.24 -9.70 -5.13
CA PHE A 68 11.39 -11.14 -5.30
C PHE A 68 11.54 -11.57 -6.76
N PHE A 69 10.73 -11.00 -7.66
CA PHE A 69 10.76 -11.30 -9.09
C PHE A 69 11.68 -10.38 -9.90
N ARG A 70 12.43 -9.46 -9.27
CA ARG A 70 13.32 -8.55 -10.01
C ARG A 70 14.42 -9.30 -10.77
N GLU A 71 14.84 -10.45 -10.26
CA GLU A 71 15.91 -11.28 -10.82
C GLU A 71 15.39 -12.46 -11.67
N TYR A 72 14.07 -12.61 -11.80
CA TYR A 72 13.40 -13.60 -12.65
C TYR A 72 12.96 -12.98 -13.97
#